data_AF-A0A948JM47-F1
#
_entry.id   AF-A0A948JM47-F1
#
_cell.length_a   1.000
_cell.length_b   1.000
_cell.length_c   1.000
_cell.angle_alpha   90.00
_cell.angle_beta   90.00
_cell.angle_gamma   90.00
#
_symmetry.space_group_name_H-M   'P 1'
#
loop_
_entity.id
_entity.type
_entity.pdbx_description
1 polymer ?
#
loop_
_entity_poly.entity_id
_entity_poly.type
_entity_poly.pdbx_seq_one_letter_code
_entity_poly.pdbx_strand_id
1 'polypeptide(L)'
;MSFSLVTLLAGSLLIVCATLLIVVKESRKLRKLIQTEQEKNRVFAQIFHKVDDLLTSVKWHTEMLTTKDSGELNIAQQQMLNKIDTSVADAIELLQERYKVTSREFDGPL
;
A
#
# COMPACT_ATOMS: atom_id res chain seq x y z
N MET A 1 -16.29 -48.44 -37.07
CA MET A 1 -15.12 -47.98 -36.29
C MET A 1 -14.88 -46.47 -36.39
N SER A 2 -15.10 -45.84 -37.55
CA SER A 2 -14.82 -44.41 -37.78
C SER A 2 -15.66 -43.44 -36.93
N PHE A 3 -16.91 -43.80 -36.62
CA PHE A 3 -17.84 -42.93 -35.87
C PHE A 3 -17.43 -42.71 -34.41
N SER A 4 -16.88 -43.74 -33.74
CA SER A 4 -16.43 -43.67 -32.34
C SER A 4 -15.16 -42.83 -32.15
N LEU A 5 -14.31 -42.76 -33.17
CA LEU A 5 -13.08 -41.95 -33.15
C LEU A 5 -13.39 -40.46 -33.29
N VAL A 6 -14.37 -40.12 -34.13
CA VAL A 6 -14.81 -38.73 -34.35
C VAL A 6 -15.49 -38.16 -33.10
N THR A 7 -16.32 -38.94 -32.40
CA THR A 7 -16.96 -38.50 -31.15
C THR A 7 -15.95 -38.34 -30.01
N LEU A 8 -14.92 -39.19 -29.92
CA LEU A 8 -13.82 -39.05 -28.96
C LEU A 8 -12.99 -37.79 -29.22
N LEU A 9 -12.65 -37.51 -30.48
CA LEU A 9 -11.93 -36.30 -30.87
C LEU A 9 -12.77 -35.04 -30.61
N ALA A 10 -14.06 -35.06 -30.93
CA ALA A 10 -14.95 -33.94 -30.64
C ALA A 10 -15.11 -33.68 -29.13
N GLY A 11 -15.23 -34.74 -28.32
CA GLY A 11 -15.33 -34.62 -26.87
C GLY A 11 -14.07 -34.04 -26.22
N SER A 12 -12.89 -34.50 -26.64
CA SER A 12 -11.61 -33.97 -26.13
C SER A 12 -11.40 -32.49 -26.52
N LEU A 13 -11.79 -32.10 -27.73
CA LEU A 13 -11.72 -30.71 -28.19
C LEU A 13 -12.62 -29.78 -27.34
N LEU A 14 -13.82 -30.24 -26.98
CA LEU A 14 -14.73 -29.48 -26.10
C LEU A 14 -14.16 -29.30 -24.69
N ILE A 15 -13.50 -30.32 -24.14
CA ILE A 15 -12.85 -30.25 -22.82
C ILE A 15 -11.69 -29.25 -22.84
N VAL A 16 -10.88 -29.25 -23.90
CA VAL A 16 -9.78 -28.28 -24.08
C VAL A 16 -10.33 -26.85 -24.22
N CYS A 17 -11.40 -26.66 -24.99
CA CYS A 17 -12.05 -25.35 -25.09
C CYS A 17 -12.63 -24.88 -23.75
N ALA A 18 -13.29 -25.76 -23.00
CA ALA A 18 -13.87 -25.43 -21.70
C ALA A 18 -12.79 -25.04 -20.67
N THR A 19 -11.69 -25.79 -20.63
CA THR A 19 -10.56 -25.49 -19.72
C THR A 19 -9.86 -24.18 -20.09
N LEU A 20 -9.65 -23.89 -21.38
CA LEU A 20 -9.12 -22.60 -21.83
C LEU A 20 -10.03 -21.42 -21.42
N LEU A 21 -11.35 -21.57 -21.55
CA LEU A 21 -12.30 -20.53 -21.14
C LEU A 21 -12.24 -20.28 -19.62
N ILE A 22 -12.08 -21.33 -18.81
CA ILE A 22 -11.92 -21.21 -17.36
C ILE A 22 -10.63 -20.47 -17.03
N VAL A 23 -9.51 -20.84 -17.66
CA VAL A 23 -8.21 -20.18 -17.45
C VAL A 23 -8.24 -18.70 -17.86
N VAL A 24 -8.91 -18.37 -18.98
CA VAL A 24 -9.10 -16.97 -19.41
C VAL A 24 -9.98 -16.19 -18.43
N LYS A 25 -10.99 -16.82 -17.84
CA LYS A 25 -11.85 -16.18 -16.83
C LYS A 25 -11.09 -15.91 -15.54
N GLU A 26 -10.35 -16.88 -15.03
CA GLU A 26 -9.55 -16.74 -13.81
C GLU A 26 -8.43 -15.71 -13.98
N SER A 27 -7.74 -15.71 -15.12
CA SER A 27 -6.71 -14.69 -15.41
C SER A 27 -7.28 -13.27 -15.49
N ARG A 28 -8.51 -13.08 -16.01
CA ARG A 28 -9.20 -11.78 -15.98
C ARG A 28 -9.54 -11.36 -14.55
N LYS A 29 -10.00 -12.30 -13.71
CA LYS A 29 -10.31 -12.03 -12.30
C LYS A 29 -9.04 -11.65 -11.53
N LEU A 30 -7.95 -12.38 -11.75
CA LEU A 30 -6.64 -12.10 -11.16
C LEU A 30 -6.12 -10.73 -11.57
N ARG A 31 -6.21 -10.36 -12.86
CA ARG A 31 -5.81 -9.03 -13.34
C ARG A 31 -6.61 -7.91 -12.66
N LYS A 32 -7.92 -8.08 -12.47
CA LYS A 32 -8.76 -7.10 -11.76
C LYS A 32 -8.37 -6.96 -10.29
N LEU A 33 -8.05 -8.07 -9.63
CA LEU A 33 -7.56 -8.06 -8.24
C LEU A 33 -6.21 -7.33 -8.14
N ILE A 34 -5.26 -7.63 -9.05
CA ILE A 34 -3.96 -6.94 -9.11
C ILE A 34 -4.16 -5.44 -9.35
N GLN A 35 -5.01 -5.03 -10.30
CA GLN A 35 -5.30 -3.63 -10.56
C GLN A 35 -5.92 -2.92 -9.34
N THR A 36 -6.80 -3.62 -8.61
CA THR A 36 -7.42 -3.08 -7.40
C THR A 36 -6.40 -2.92 -6.27
N GLU A 37 -5.50 -3.89 -6.08
CA GLU A 37 -4.40 -3.79 -5.13
C GLU A 37 -3.40 -2.70 -5.52
N GLN A 38 -3.08 -2.55 -6.80
CA GLN A 38 -2.23 -1.46 -7.30
C GLN A 38 -2.85 -0.08 -7.02
N GLU A 39 -4.15 0.08 -7.27
CA GLU A 39 -4.81 1.37 -6.99
C GLU A 39 -4.91 1.64 -5.48
N LYS A 40 -5.20 0.62 -4.67
CA LYS A 40 -5.14 0.75 -3.20
C LYS A 40 -3.76 1.19 -2.74
N ASN A 41 -2.69 0.56 -3.23
CA ASN A 41 -1.32 0.94 -2.89
C ASN A 41 -0.97 2.36 -3.33
N ARG A 42 -1.46 2.79 -4.51
CA ARG A 42 -1.28 4.16 -4.98
C ARG A 42 -1.96 5.16 -4.04
N VAL A 43 -3.20 4.87 -3.61
CA VAL A 43 -3.93 5.71 -2.65
C VAL A 43 -3.21 5.72 -1.29
N PHE A 44 -2.73 4.58 -0.80
CA PHE A 44 -1.95 4.51 0.43
C PHE A 44 -0.67 5.33 0.33
N ALA A 45 0.09 5.22 -0.76
CA ALA A 45 1.29 6.03 -0.98
C ALA A 45 1.00 7.54 -0.95
N GLN A 46 -0.11 7.97 -1.57
CA GLN A 46 -0.53 9.37 -1.51
C GLN A 46 -0.92 9.83 -0.10
N ILE A 47 -1.63 8.98 0.65
CA ILE A 47 -1.96 9.26 2.05
C ILE A 47 -0.68 9.34 2.88
N PHE A 48 0.26 8.42 2.69
CA PHE A 48 1.54 8.41 3.40
C PHE A 48 2.32 9.70 3.19
N HIS A 49 2.49 10.14 1.93
CA HIS A 49 3.16 11.41 1.65
C HIS A 49 2.47 12.60 2.32
N LYS A 50 1.14 12.69 2.26
CA LYS A 50 0.41 13.77 2.92
C LYS A 50 0.56 13.75 4.44
N VAL A 51 0.56 12.57 5.05
CA VAL A 51 0.73 12.45 6.51
C VAL A 51 2.15 12.81 6.91
N ASP A 52 3.15 12.38 6.15
CA ASP A 52 4.57 12.73 6.37
C ASP A 52 4.81 14.25 6.28
N ASP A 53 4.23 14.92 5.28
CA ASP A 53 4.28 16.38 5.15
C ASP A 53 3.64 17.09 6.36
N LEU A 54 2.49 16.59 6.82
CA LEU A 54 1.79 17.15 7.98
C LEU A 54 2.59 16.96 9.27
N LEU A 55 3.15 15.77 9.49
CA LEU A 55 3.98 15.48 10.65
C LEU A 55 5.26 16.32 10.67
N THR A 56 5.90 16.49 9.51
CA THR A 56 7.05 17.39 9.33
C THR A 56 6.69 18.83 9.68
N SER A 57 5.51 19.30 9.25
CA SER A 57 5.01 20.63 9.61
C SER A 57 4.78 20.76 11.12
N VAL A 58 4.14 19.79 11.76
CA VAL A 58 3.92 19.80 13.23
C VAL A 58 5.25 19.83 13.98
N LYS A 59 6.23 19.03 13.55
CA LYS A 59 7.57 19.04 14.12
C LYS A 59 8.21 20.43 14.04
N TRP A 60 8.21 21.04 12.85
CA TRP A 60 8.77 22.37 12.65
C TRP A 60 8.10 23.44 13.52
N HIS A 61 6.77 23.42 13.65
CA HIS A 61 6.05 24.33 14.54
C HIS A 61 6.39 24.09 16.01
N THR A 62 6.60 22.83 16.41
CA THR A 62 6.99 22.47 17.78
C THR A 62 8.41 22.94 18.10
N GLU A 63 9.34 22.82 17.15
CA GLU A 63 10.71 23.36 17.23
C GLU A 63 10.71 24.91 17.30
N MET A 64 9.85 25.57 16.51
CA MET A 64 9.66 27.03 16.57
C MET A 64 9.07 27.50 17.91
N LEU A 65 8.17 26.73 18.51
CA LEU A 65 7.59 27.07 19.81
C LEU A 65 8.57 26.84 20.96
N THR A 66 9.56 25.97 20.80
CA THR A 66 10.58 25.67 21.82
C THR A 66 11.84 26.55 21.71
N THR A 67 11.99 27.32 20.64
CA THR A 67 13.10 28.26 20.47
C THR A 67 12.89 29.52 21.32
N LYS A 68 13.97 30.13 21.84
CA LYS A 68 13.90 31.27 22.78
C LYS A 68 13.12 32.49 22.27
N ASP A 69 12.89 32.60 20.97
CA ASP A 69 12.18 33.71 20.35
C ASP A 69 10.65 33.64 20.52
N SER A 70 10.10 32.51 20.98
CA SER A 70 8.66 32.33 21.23
C SER A 70 8.19 32.78 22.62
N GLY A 71 9.11 33.26 23.48
CA GLY A 71 8.86 33.64 24.87
C GLY A 71 9.14 32.51 25.87
N GLU A 72 9.18 32.83 27.17
CA GLU A 72 9.39 31.82 28.21
C GLU A 72 8.19 30.87 28.29
N LEU A 73 8.41 29.61 27.94
CA LEU A 73 7.45 28.54 28.14
C LEU A 73 7.38 28.17 29.63
N ASN A 74 6.18 27.96 30.14
CA ASN A 74 6.02 27.34 31.45
C ASN A 74 6.32 25.83 31.38
N ILE A 75 6.53 25.20 32.55
CA ILE A 75 6.89 23.78 32.64
C ILE A 75 5.86 22.87 31.96
N ALA A 76 4.55 23.19 32.05
CA ALA A 76 3.49 22.40 31.44
C ALA A 76 3.51 22.51 29.91
N GLN A 77 3.78 23.69 29.35
CA GLN A 77 3.94 23.92 27.91
C GLN A 77 5.17 23.18 27.37
N GLN A 78 6.28 23.23 28.10
CA GLN A 78 7.50 22.49 27.73
C GLN A 78 7.27 20.98 27.70
N GLN A 79 6.59 20.43 28.72
CA GLN A 79 6.23 19.01 28.77
C GLN A 79 5.27 18.61 27.65
N MET A 80 4.30 19.47 27.33
CA MET A 80 3.37 19.25 26.23
C MET A 80 4.08 19.23 24.87
N LEU A 81 4.97 20.19 24.61
CA LEU A 81 5.74 20.26 23.36
C LEU A 81 6.68 19.07 23.19
N ASN A 82 7.38 18.65 24.26
CA ASN A 82 8.20 17.44 24.22
C ASN A 82 7.36 16.19 23.90
N LYS A 83 6.15 16.09 24.48
CA LYS A 83 5.26 14.96 24.18
C LYS A 83 4.78 14.96 22.73
N ILE A 84 4.49 16.14 22.16
CA ILE A 84 4.14 16.30 20.75
C ILE A 84 5.32 15.87 19.87
N ASP A 85 6.53 16.34 20.16
CA ASP A 85 7.73 16.01 19.40
C ASP A 85 8.02 14.51 19.40
N THR A 86 7.98 13.86 20.58
CA THR A 86 8.15 12.40 20.68
C THR A 86 7.05 11.65 19.90
N SER A 87 5.78 12.05 20.05
CA SER A 87 4.68 11.37 19.35
C SER A 87 4.77 11.52 17.83
N VAL A 88 5.27 12.66 17.34
CA VAL A 88 5.50 12.91 15.91
C VAL A 88 6.66 12.08 15.39
N ALA A 89 7.76 11.99 16.15
CA ALA A 89 8.89 11.13 15.80
C ALA A 89 8.47 9.65 15.69
N ASP A 90 7.73 9.15 16.68
CA ASP A 90 7.20 7.78 16.67
C ASP A 90 6.27 7.54 15.46
N ALA A 91 5.42 8.51 15.14
CA ALA A 91 4.53 8.43 13.98
C ALA A 91 5.31 8.37 12.66
N ILE A 92 6.35 9.20 12.50
CA ILE A 92 7.22 9.18 11.32
C ILE A 92 7.94 7.83 11.21
N GLU A 93 8.46 7.29 12.31
CA GLU A 93 9.13 5.98 12.34
C GLU A 93 8.18 4.84 11.90
N LEU A 94 6.97 4.79 12.47
CA LEU A 94 5.94 3.82 12.09
C LEU A 94 5.55 3.91 10.61
N LEU A 95 5.49 5.14 10.08
CA LEU A 95 5.21 5.37 8.65
C LEU A 95 6.35 4.84 7.77
N GLN A 96 7.60 5.10 8.15
CA GLN A 96 8.78 4.64 7.41
C GLN A 96 8.93 3.12 7.42
N GLU A 97 8.65 2.46 8.55
CA GLU A 97 8.65 1.00 8.64
C GLU A 97 7.62 0.39 7.69
N ARG A 98 6.38 0.91 7.71
CA ARG A 98 5.30 0.41 6.86
C ARG A 98 5.52 0.71 5.38
N TYR A 99 6.11 1.84 5.04
CA TYR A 99 6.48 2.16 3.65
C TYR A 99 7.51 1.18 3.10
N LYS A 100 8.59 0.90 3.87
CA LYS A 100 9.64 -0.05 3.47
C LYS A 100 9.16 -1.49 3.30
N VAL A 101 8.14 -1.91 4.06
CA VAL A 101 7.51 -3.23 3.90
C VAL A 101 6.68 -3.27 2.62
N THR A 102 5.95 -2.20 2.31
CA THR A 102 5.07 -2.14 1.12
C THR A 102 5.87 -2.10 -0.20
N SER A 103 7.07 -1.50 -0.22
CA SER A 103 7.91 -1.44 -1.41
C SER A 103 8.67 -2.75 -1.69
N ARG A 104 9.02 -3.54 -0.66
CA ARG A 104 9.78 -4.80 -0.82
C ARG A 104 8.97 -5.97 -1.35
N GLU A 105 7.66 -5.99 -1.17
CA GLU A 105 6.79 -7.03 -1.75
C GLU A 105 6.46 -6.79 -3.24
N PHE A 106 6.80 -5.61 -3.79
CA PHE A 106 6.44 -5.23 -5.16
C PHE A 106 7.56 -5.43 -6.21
N ASP A 107 8.80 -5.67 -5.79
CA ASP A 107 9.94 -5.97 -6.68
C ASP A 107 10.08 -7.48 -7.01
N GLY A 108 8.95 -8.18 -7.15
CA GLY A 108 8.93 -9.53 -7.72
C GLY A 108 9.14 -9.45 -9.24
N PRO A 109 10.02 -10.27 -9.85
CA PRO A 109 10.34 -10.17 -11.26
C PRO A 109 9.09 -10.43 -12.12
N LEU A 110 8.88 -9.52 -13.09
CA LEU A 110 7.87 -9.60 -14.16
C LEU A 110 7.96 -10.90 -14.96
#